data_AF-A0A935EKY2-F1
#
_entry.id   AF-A0A935EKY2-F1
#
_cell.length_a   1.000
_cell.length_b   1.000
_cell.length_c   1.000
_cell.angle_alpha   90.00
_cell.angle_beta   90.00
_cell.angle_gamma   90.00
#
_symmetry.space_group_name_H-M   'P 1'
#
loop_
_entity.id
_entity.type
_entity.pdbx_description
1 polymer ?
#
loop_
_entity_poly.entity_id
_entity_poly.type
_entity_poly.pdbx_seq_one_letter_code
_entity_poly.pdbx_strand_id
1 'polypeptide(L)'
;MIVFTNGCFDIIHPGHIDLLRRSRELGSKLIVGINSDASVAKIKGPGRPLQDQESRRAVLLGLGSVDEVVIFDEPTPERLIHEIRPDVLVKGGDWQPNEIIGADFVESYGGKVYSLPLVDGHSSSSIIERMNSEVPDESVTTDNSIARRSLDEHLRVFASLIAECSDSIEECGRLILDTVSRGNKILICGNGGSAADAQHIAAEFVGRYETERRALPAIALTTDTSALTALANDYSFERIFARQVEALAVDGDLLIAISTSGNSPNVIVAVMEARRKGCTVIGMTGSGGKKLASLCDACLMVPSQRTARIQEAHITVAHIWCEMVDDLVRE
;
A
#
# COMPACT_ATOMS: atom_id res chain seq x y z
N MET A 1 -4.59 12.71 45.91
CA MET A 1 -4.41 13.89 45.05
C MET A 1 -5.00 13.59 43.68
N ILE A 2 -6.09 14.26 43.33
CA ILE A 2 -6.81 14.12 42.05
C ILE A 2 -6.18 15.07 41.04
N VAL A 3 -5.72 14.52 39.94
CA VAL A 3 -5.26 15.26 38.77
C VAL A 3 -6.37 15.29 37.74
N PHE A 4 -6.60 16.45 37.14
CA PHE A 4 -7.55 16.62 36.06
C PHE A 4 -6.88 17.21 34.82
N THR A 5 -7.18 16.62 33.66
CA THR A 5 -6.82 17.14 32.35
C THR A 5 -7.99 16.95 31.39
N ASN A 6 -8.00 17.68 30.28
CA ASN A 6 -9.09 17.60 29.32
C ASN A 6 -8.63 17.79 27.87
N GLY A 7 -9.44 17.28 26.95
CA GLY A 7 -9.26 17.46 25.52
C GLY A 7 -10.28 16.67 24.70
N CYS A 8 -10.22 16.84 23.38
CA CYS A 8 -11.10 16.08 22.49
C CYS A 8 -10.67 14.61 22.37
N PHE A 9 -9.36 14.32 22.45
CA PHE A 9 -8.76 12.97 22.33
C PHE A 9 -9.33 12.14 21.18
N ASP A 10 -9.39 12.76 20.00
CA ASP A 10 -10.10 12.21 18.86
C ASP A 10 -9.41 10.98 18.26
N ILE A 11 -8.10 11.09 17.98
CA ILE A 11 -7.23 9.95 17.68
C ILE A 11 -6.05 10.02 18.65
N ILE A 12 -5.85 8.96 19.42
CA ILE A 12 -4.71 8.84 20.34
C ILE A 12 -3.41 8.66 19.56
N HIS A 13 -2.37 9.35 20.01
CA HIS A 13 -1.03 9.30 19.44
C HIS A 13 0.00 9.43 20.58
N PRO A 14 1.31 9.19 20.32
CA PRO A 14 2.34 9.20 21.35
C PRO A 14 2.35 10.46 22.24
N GLY A 15 2.13 11.65 21.66
CA GLY A 15 2.01 12.89 22.43
C GLY A 15 0.89 12.90 23.50
N HIS A 16 -0.28 12.29 23.22
CA HIS A 16 -1.35 12.16 24.22
C HIS A 16 -0.96 11.18 25.33
N ILE A 17 -0.34 10.06 24.97
CA ILE A 17 0.10 9.04 25.92
C ILE A 17 1.12 9.63 26.90
N ASP A 18 2.09 10.39 26.39
CA ASP A 18 3.10 11.04 27.22
C ASP A 18 2.51 12.12 28.13
N LEU A 19 1.60 12.97 27.61
CA LEU A 19 0.88 13.96 28.42
C LEU A 19 0.11 13.31 29.58
N LEU A 20 -0.67 12.27 29.29
CA LEU A 20 -1.47 11.56 30.29
C LEU A 20 -0.58 10.86 31.33
N ARG A 21 0.52 10.22 30.89
CA ARG A 21 1.49 9.60 31.80
C ARG A 21 2.11 10.63 32.76
N ARG A 22 2.63 11.75 32.23
CA ARG A 22 3.19 12.83 33.05
C ARG A 22 2.15 13.47 33.97
N SER A 23 0.90 13.61 33.49
CA SER A 23 -0.19 14.11 34.34
C SER A 23 -0.46 13.16 35.51
N ARG A 24 -0.45 11.84 35.27
CA ARG A 24 -0.68 10.84 36.31
C ARG A 24 0.39 10.83 37.40
N GLU A 25 1.64 11.17 37.06
CA GLU A 25 2.76 11.28 38.00
C GLU A 25 2.59 12.44 39.00
N LEU A 26 1.79 13.45 38.65
CA LEU A 26 1.48 14.59 39.51
C LEU A 26 0.41 14.29 40.55
N GLY A 27 -0.06 13.04 40.69
CA GLY A 27 -1.01 12.68 41.74
C GLY A 27 -1.29 11.19 41.86
N SER A 28 -2.35 10.85 42.56
CA SER A 28 -2.71 9.46 42.88
C SER A 28 -3.86 8.93 42.04
N LYS A 29 -4.61 9.82 41.36
CA LYS A 29 -5.68 9.50 40.41
C LYS A 29 -5.70 10.52 39.29
N LEU A 30 -5.82 10.09 38.04
CA LEU A 30 -6.02 10.96 36.88
C LEU A 30 -7.43 10.80 36.33
N ILE A 31 -8.19 11.90 36.36
CA ILE A 31 -9.49 12.02 35.70
C ILE A 31 -9.30 12.81 34.40
N VAL A 32 -9.80 12.26 33.29
CA VAL A 32 -9.72 12.90 31.98
C VAL A 32 -11.12 13.34 31.55
N GLY A 33 -11.32 14.65 31.38
CA GLY A 33 -12.52 15.19 30.76
C GLY A 33 -12.42 15.11 29.24
N ILE A 34 -13.41 14.51 28.57
CA ILE A 34 -13.51 14.52 27.11
C ILE A 34 -14.77 15.22 26.62
N ASN A 35 -14.63 16.00 25.56
CA ASN A 35 -15.77 16.63 24.89
C ASN A 35 -16.67 15.57 24.23
N SER A 36 -17.99 15.73 24.32
CA SER A 36 -18.98 14.93 23.59
C SER A 36 -18.85 15.09 22.07
N ASP A 37 -19.51 14.21 21.31
CA ASP A 37 -19.44 14.27 19.84
C ASP A 37 -19.97 15.60 19.30
N ALA A 38 -21.06 16.11 19.88
CA ALA A 38 -21.62 17.42 19.53
C ALA A 38 -20.68 18.57 19.90
N SER A 39 -19.96 18.47 21.01
CA SER A 39 -19.00 19.48 21.45
C SER A 39 -17.77 19.50 20.54
N VAL A 40 -17.21 18.33 20.19
CA VAL A 40 -16.07 18.24 19.28
C VAL A 40 -16.42 18.77 17.89
N ALA A 41 -17.60 18.44 17.34
CA ALA A 41 -18.05 18.96 16.05
C ALA A 41 -18.10 20.50 16.01
N LYS A 42 -18.53 21.14 17.10
CA LYS A 42 -18.54 22.61 17.22
C LYS A 42 -17.14 23.21 17.31
N ILE A 43 -16.21 22.55 18.01
CA ILE A 43 -14.85 23.05 18.23
C ILE A 43 -13.96 22.83 17.00
N LYS A 44 -14.11 21.68 16.34
CA LYS A 44 -13.18 21.19 15.30
C LYS A 44 -13.76 21.23 13.89
N GLY A 45 -15.05 21.49 13.73
CA GLY A 45 -15.74 21.58 12.45
C GLY A 45 -16.43 20.29 12.01
N PRO A 46 -17.15 20.34 10.87
CA PRO A 46 -17.90 19.19 10.34
C PRO A 46 -16.95 18.02 10.00
N GLY A 47 -17.39 16.78 10.29
CA GLY A 47 -16.59 15.57 10.10
C GLY A 47 -15.70 15.18 11.30
N ARG A 48 -15.84 15.87 12.43
CA ARG A 48 -15.17 15.56 13.70
C ARG A 48 -16.22 15.40 14.81
N PRO A 49 -16.06 14.46 15.76
CA PRO A 49 -14.92 13.55 15.89
C PRO A 49 -14.95 12.38 14.91
N LEU A 50 -13.81 11.73 14.67
CA LEU A 50 -13.74 10.50 13.86
C LEU A 50 -14.12 9.26 14.65
N GLN A 51 -13.85 9.26 15.95
CA GLN A 51 -14.31 8.24 16.89
C GLN A 51 -15.40 8.83 17.78
N ASP A 52 -16.51 8.11 17.94
CA ASP A 52 -17.57 8.51 18.85
C ASP A 52 -17.07 8.58 20.29
N GLN A 53 -17.80 9.31 21.14
CA GLN A 53 -17.41 9.61 22.51
C GLN A 53 -17.24 8.37 23.39
N GLU A 54 -18.00 7.29 23.16
CA GLU A 54 -17.87 6.05 23.92
C GLU A 54 -16.63 5.27 23.49
N SER A 55 -16.34 5.25 22.18
CA SER A 55 -15.10 4.69 21.64
C SER A 55 -13.86 5.42 22.21
N ARG A 56 -13.86 6.76 22.19
CA ARG A 56 -12.75 7.56 22.77
C ARG A 56 -12.59 7.31 24.26
N ARG A 57 -13.71 7.23 25.00
CA ARG A 57 -13.73 6.88 26.43
C ARG A 57 -13.12 5.51 26.69
N ALA A 58 -13.52 4.49 25.92
CA ALA A 58 -13.01 3.13 26.07
C ALA A 58 -11.49 3.04 25.83
N VAL A 59 -10.98 3.74 24.80
CA VAL A 59 -9.54 3.77 24.51
C VAL A 59 -8.76 4.43 25.65
N LEU A 60 -9.23 5.57 26.16
CA LEU A 60 -8.59 6.27 27.25
C LEU A 60 -8.57 5.45 28.55
N LEU A 61 -9.68 4.77 28.89
CA LEU A 61 -9.75 3.87 30.04
C LEU A 61 -8.84 2.63 29.88
N GLY A 62 -8.47 2.28 28.65
CA GLY A 62 -7.47 1.24 28.37
C GLY A 62 -6.03 1.66 28.68
N LEU A 63 -5.77 2.96 28.86
CA LEU A 63 -4.44 3.46 29.21
C LEU A 63 -4.20 3.34 30.71
N GLY A 64 -3.16 2.60 31.11
CA GLY A 64 -2.85 2.38 32.54
C GLY A 64 -2.54 3.64 33.35
N SER A 65 -2.42 4.81 32.71
CA SER A 65 -2.25 6.11 33.38
C SER A 65 -3.58 6.83 33.69
N VAL A 66 -4.72 6.37 33.17
CA VAL A 66 -6.03 7.02 33.30
C VAL A 66 -6.90 6.21 34.26
N ASP A 67 -7.43 6.86 35.30
CA ASP A 67 -8.26 6.20 36.31
C ASP A 67 -9.76 6.38 36.05
N GLU A 68 -10.17 7.50 35.44
CA GLU A 68 -11.59 7.78 35.13
C GLU A 68 -11.69 8.71 33.91
N VAL A 69 -12.77 8.58 33.14
CA VAL A 69 -13.05 9.43 31.98
C VAL A 69 -14.47 9.96 32.05
N VAL A 70 -14.61 11.28 32.02
CA VAL A 70 -15.90 11.98 32.10
C VAL A 70 -16.19 12.71 30.80
N ILE A 71 -17.38 12.49 30.23
CA ILE A 71 -17.83 13.15 29.00
C ILE A 71 -18.59 14.44 29.37
N PHE A 72 -18.32 15.54 28.68
CA PHE A 72 -19.02 16.83 28.88
C PHE A 72 -19.36 17.50 27.53
N ASP A 73 -20.46 18.27 27.52
CA ASP A 73 -21.01 18.89 26.29
C ASP A 73 -20.51 20.32 26.05
N GLU A 74 -20.06 20.99 27.10
CA GLU A 74 -19.58 22.36 27.02
C GLU A 74 -18.33 22.48 26.13
N PRO A 75 -18.10 23.64 25.49
CA PRO A 75 -16.86 23.88 24.75
C PRO A 75 -15.61 23.89 25.65
N THR A 76 -15.79 24.24 26.92
CA THR A 76 -14.73 24.38 27.91
C THR A 76 -15.02 23.48 29.12
N PRO A 77 -13.99 23.00 29.83
CA PRO A 77 -14.15 22.07 30.95
C PRO A 77 -14.54 22.77 32.27
N GLU A 78 -14.83 24.07 32.27
CA GLU A 78 -14.92 24.89 33.49
C GLU A 78 -15.94 24.35 34.50
N ARG A 79 -17.16 24.03 34.05
CA ARG A 79 -18.20 23.42 34.89
C ARG A 79 -17.70 22.14 35.56
N LEU A 80 -17.02 21.29 34.78
CA LEU A 80 -16.49 20.02 35.25
C LEU A 80 -15.35 20.21 36.24
N ILE A 81 -14.51 21.23 36.07
CA ILE A 81 -13.47 21.61 37.03
C ILE A 81 -14.11 22.04 38.36
N HIS A 82 -15.21 22.80 38.32
CA HIS A 82 -15.97 23.20 39.51
C HIS A 82 -16.62 22.02 40.24
N GLU A 83 -17.09 21.01 39.50
CA GLU A 83 -17.70 19.80 40.05
C GLU A 83 -16.66 18.85 40.65
N ILE A 84 -15.56 18.58 39.93
CA ILE A 84 -14.50 17.66 40.34
C ILE A 84 -13.65 18.25 41.47
N ARG A 85 -13.41 19.58 41.44
CA ARG A 85 -12.49 20.29 42.34
C ARG A 85 -11.11 19.60 42.45
N PRO A 86 -10.35 19.49 41.35
CA PRO A 86 -9.09 18.75 41.33
C PRO A 86 -8.02 19.43 42.17
N ASP A 87 -7.16 18.63 42.83
CA ASP A 87 -5.98 19.15 43.53
C ASP A 87 -4.92 19.67 42.54
N VAL A 88 -4.89 19.08 41.34
CA VAL A 88 -3.95 19.43 40.27
C VAL A 88 -4.68 19.54 38.93
N LEU A 89 -4.56 20.69 38.26
CA LEU A 89 -5.06 20.92 36.90
C LEU A 89 -3.89 20.90 35.91
N VAL A 90 -4.00 20.10 34.86
CA VAL A 90 -2.96 19.98 33.83
C VAL A 90 -3.52 20.38 32.47
N LYS A 91 -2.78 21.22 31.74
CA LYS A 91 -3.05 21.52 30.33
C LYS A 91 -1.83 21.16 29.47
N GLY A 92 -2.08 20.50 28.34
CA GLY A 92 -1.04 20.27 27.32
C GLY A 92 -0.82 21.51 26.47
N GLY A 93 0.45 21.90 26.28
CA GLY A 93 0.89 23.05 25.51
C GLY A 93 1.77 24.00 26.31
N ASP A 94 2.11 25.12 25.71
CA ASP A 94 2.88 26.20 26.32
C ASP A 94 1.95 27.35 26.70
N TRP A 95 1.08 27.12 27.69
CA TRP A 95 0.11 28.09 28.19
C TRP A 95 0.65 28.77 29.45
N GLN A 96 0.43 30.07 29.58
CA GLN A 96 0.62 30.72 30.88
C GLN A 96 -0.50 30.25 31.83
N PRO A 97 -0.24 30.08 33.15
CA PRO A 97 -1.25 29.59 34.08
C PRO A 97 -2.58 30.37 34.06
N ASN A 98 -2.52 31.69 33.86
CA ASN A 98 -3.68 32.56 33.76
C ASN A 98 -4.49 32.41 32.45
N GLU A 99 -3.98 31.67 31.46
CA GLU A 99 -4.69 31.34 30.22
C GLU A 99 -5.40 29.98 30.30
N ILE A 100 -5.13 29.20 31.35
CA ILE A 100 -5.73 27.88 31.56
C ILE A 100 -7.10 28.05 32.22
N ILE A 101 -8.15 27.66 31.49
CA ILE A 101 -9.53 27.68 31.98
C ILE A 101 -9.65 26.87 33.28
N GLY A 102 -10.15 27.53 34.33
CA GLY A 102 -10.29 26.95 35.66
C GLY A 102 -9.07 27.10 36.58
N ALA A 103 -7.98 27.74 36.13
CA ALA A 103 -6.78 27.97 36.93
C ALA A 103 -7.07 28.79 38.20
N ASP A 104 -7.67 29.97 38.05
CA ASP A 104 -8.01 30.86 39.18
C ASP A 104 -8.86 30.13 40.23
N PHE A 105 -9.82 29.31 39.76
CA PHE A 105 -10.65 28.53 40.66
C PHE A 105 -9.84 27.48 41.41
N VAL A 106 -9.00 26.70 40.72
CA VAL A 106 -8.16 25.65 41.35
C VAL A 106 -7.17 26.25 42.34
N GLU A 107 -6.55 27.37 42.01
CA GLU A 107 -5.60 28.07 42.87
C GLU A 107 -6.28 28.71 44.10
N SER A 108 -7.55 29.15 43.98
CA SER A 108 -8.29 29.79 45.06
C SER A 108 -8.44 28.94 46.34
N TYR A 109 -8.34 27.61 46.22
CA TYR A 109 -8.37 26.67 47.34
C TYR A 109 -7.04 25.91 47.53
N GLY A 110 -5.95 26.40 46.95
CA GLY A 110 -4.60 25.87 47.13
C GLY A 110 -4.22 24.71 46.21
N GLY A 111 -5.01 24.44 45.15
CA GLY A 111 -4.65 23.50 44.11
C GLY A 111 -3.51 24.03 43.22
N LYS A 112 -2.93 23.16 42.40
CA LYS A 112 -1.78 23.51 41.52
C LYS A 112 -2.17 23.40 40.06
N VAL A 113 -1.64 24.31 39.24
CA VAL A 113 -1.86 24.31 37.79
C VAL A 113 -0.52 24.09 37.08
N TYR A 114 -0.49 23.16 36.11
CA TYR A 114 0.68 22.86 35.31
C TYR A 114 0.36 22.95 33.83
N SER A 115 1.21 23.65 33.08
CA SER A 115 1.28 23.53 31.62
C SER A 115 2.42 22.56 31.29
N LEU A 116 2.11 21.49 30.56
CA LEU A 116 3.10 20.51 30.13
C LEU A 116 3.34 20.68 28.62
N PRO A 117 4.60 20.88 28.18
CA PRO A 117 4.91 21.04 26.77
C PRO A 117 4.50 19.78 26.00
N LEU A 118 3.92 19.98 24.82
CA LEU A 118 3.53 18.89 23.93
C LEU A 118 4.78 18.26 23.31
N VAL A 119 4.68 16.99 22.93
CA VAL A 119 5.75 16.32 22.18
C VAL A 119 5.65 16.72 20.71
N ASP A 120 6.73 17.27 20.16
CA ASP A 120 6.81 17.72 18.77
C ASP A 120 6.49 16.59 17.77
N GLY A 121 5.89 16.96 16.64
CA GLY A 121 5.58 16.03 15.53
C GLY A 121 4.31 15.19 15.68
N HIS A 122 3.55 15.36 16.77
CA HIS A 122 2.33 14.60 17.04
C HIS A 122 1.09 15.49 17.21
N SER A 123 0.20 15.46 16.22
CA SER A 123 -1.14 16.08 16.29
C SER A 123 -2.16 15.24 15.54
N SER A 124 -3.33 14.98 16.13
CA SER A 124 -4.42 14.27 15.45
C SER A 124 -4.82 14.97 14.15
N SER A 125 -4.85 16.32 14.14
CA SER A 125 -5.12 17.09 12.91
C SER A 125 -4.04 16.86 11.86
N SER A 126 -2.75 16.83 12.23
CA SER A 126 -1.66 16.55 11.28
C SER A 126 -1.64 15.11 10.75
N ILE A 127 -2.14 14.14 11.53
CA ILE A 127 -2.29 12.75 11.10
C ILE A 127 -3.41 12.66 10.06
N ILE A 128 -4.53 13.33 10.33
CA ILE A 128 -5.68 13.39 9.43
C ILE A 128 -5.36 14.19 8.17
N GLU A 129 -4.68 15.32 8.29
CA GLU A 129 -4.20 16.09 7.14
C GLU A 129 -3.24 15.27 6.30
N ARG A 130 -2.36 14.44 6.90
CA ARG A 130 -1.53 13.49 6.15
C ARG A 130 -2.39 12.46 5.41
N MET A 131 -3.37 11.86 6.10
CA MET A 131 -4.32 10.91 5.49
C MET A 131 -5.15 11.56 4.37
N ASN A 132 -5.50 12.84 4.51
CA ASN A 132 -6.27 13.60 3.53
C ASN A 132 -5.38 14.19 2.42
N SER A 133 -4.10 14.45 2.66
CA SER A 133 -3.14 14.95 1.66
C SER A 133 -2.65 13.86 0.72
N GLU A 134 -2.86 12.58 1.08
CA GLU A 134 -2.78 11.44 0.16
C GLU A 134 -4.08 11.22 -0.63
N VAL A 135 -5.07 12.12 -0.51
CA VAL A 135 -6.29 12.17 -1.32
C VAL A 135 -6.38 13.54 -2.03
N PRO A 136 -6.34 13.62 -3.37
CA PRO A 136 -6.47 14.90 -4.06
C PRO A 136 -7.83 15.56 -3.81
N ASP A 137 -7.79 16.86 -3.54
CA ASP A 137 -8.86 17.85 -3.34
C ASP A 137 -10.15 17.61 -4.17
N GLU A 138 -11.26 17.32 -3.49
CA GLU A 138 -12.62 17.18 -4.07
C GLU A 138 -13.32 18.55 -4.21
N SER A 139 -12.72 19.47 -4.97
CA SER A 139 -13.46 20.62 -5.46
C SER A 139 -13.13 20.91 -6.93
N VAL A 140 -13.80 20.16 -7.82
CA VAL A 140 -14.39 20.60 -9.11
C VAL A 140 -14.70 19.38 -9.99
N THR A 141 -15.96 19.32 -10.45
CA THR A 141 -16.61 18.38 -11.39
C THR A 141 -17.17 17.06 -10.84
N THR A 142 -18.50 17.05 -10.81
CA THR A 142 -19.41 15.92 -10.97
C THR A 142 -18.91 14.90 -12.02
N ASP A 143 -18.30 13.81 -11.57
CA ASP A 143 -18.52 12.40 -11.99
C ASP A 143 -17.41 11.49 -11.41
N ASN A 144 -17.35 11.34 -10.09
CA ASN A 144 -16.24 10.67 -9.38
C ASN A 144 -16.44 9.15 -9.23
N SER A 145 -16.91 8.50 -10.31
CA SER A 145 -17.16 7.06 -10.30
C SER A 145 -15.85 6.26 -10.14
N ILE A 146 -15.93 5.07 -9.54
CA ILE A 146 -14.80 4.12 -9.47
C ILE A 146 -14.23 3.85 -10.87
N ALA A 147 -15.11 3.84 -11.89
CA ALA A 147 -14.73 3.70 -13.28
C ALA A 147 -13.82 4.84 -13.74
N ARG A 148 -14.22 6.11 -13.55
CA ARG A 148 -13.42 7.27 -13.94
C ARG A 148 -12.07 7.29 -13.25
N ARG A 149 -12.03 7.09 -11.92
CA ARG A 149 -10.78 7.06 -11.16
C ARG A 149 -9.83 5.95 -11.64
N SER A 150 -10.38 4.78 -11.94
CA SER A 150 -9.59 3.67 -12.47
C SER A 150 -9.04 4.00 -13.85
N LEU A 151 -9.87 4.55 -14.75
CA LEU A 151 -9.42 4.94 -16.09
C LEU A 151 -8.37 6.07 -16.04
N ASP A 152 -8.53 7.06 -15.17
CA ASP A 152 -7.55 8.12 -14.97
C ASP A 152 -6.21 7.57 -14.44
N GLU A 153 -6.24 6.62 -13.51
CA GLU A 153 -5.02 5.95 -13.04
C GLU A 153 -4.37 5.11 -14.14
N HIS A 154 -5.17 4.40 -14.95
CA HIS A 154 -4.69 3.68 -16.12
C HIS A 154 -3.95 4.61 -17.09
N LEU A 155 -4.56 5.75 -17.44
CA LEU A 155 -3.94 6.76 -18.31
C LEU A 155 -2.61 7.28 -17.74
N ARG A 156 -2.53 7.53 -16.43
CA ARG A 156 -1.27 7.96 -15.79
C ARG A 156 -0.19 6.90 -15.88
N VAL A 157 -0.52 5.63 -15.60
CA VAL A 157 0.44 4.54 -15.68
C VAL A 157 0.94 4.36 -17.11
N PHE A 158 0.07 4.47 -18.11
CA PHE A 158 0.44 4.36 -19.52
C PHE A 158 1.25 5.57 -20.02
N ALA A 159 0.96 6.77 -19.52
CA ALA A 159 1.79 7.95 -19.79
C ALA A 159 3.22 7.76 -19.23
N SER A 160 3.36 7.25 -18.01
CA SER A 160 4.68 6.90 -17.45
C SER A 160 5.33 5.73 -18.19
N LEU A 161 4.56 4.75 -18.66
CA LEU A 161 5.10 3.64 -19.45
C LEU A 161 5.77 4.15 -20.74
N ILE A 162 5.14 5.10 -21.44
CA ILE A 162 5.70 5.75 -22.63
C ILE A 162 6.97 6.54 -22.25
N ALA A 163 6.91 7.33 -21.19
CA ALA A 163 8.01 8.22 -20.81
C ALA A 163 9.23 7.49 -20.23
N GLU A 164 9.03 6.36 -19.54
CA GLU A 164 10.04 5.73 -18.69
C GLU A 164 10.41 4.30 -19.11
N CYS A 165 9.57 3.61 -19.89
CA CYS A 165 9.74 2.17 -20.16
C CYS A 165 9.86 1.80 -21.64
N SER A 166 9.78 2.75 -22.58
CA SER A 166 9.87 2.48 -24.03
C SER A 166 11.14 1.68 -24.39
N ASP A 167 12.30 2.10 -23.89
CA ASP A 167 13.58 1.41 -24.14
C ASP A 167 13.56 -0.05 -23.62
N SER A 168 13.00 -0.27 -22.41
CA SER A 168 12.90 -1.62 -21.84
C SER A 168 11.91 -2.50 -22.59
N ILE A 169 10.82 -1.93 -23.12
CA ILE A 169 9.86 -2.64 -23.97
C ILE A 169 10.58 -3.09 -25.25
N GLU A 170 11.30 -2.19 -25.92
CA GLU A 170 12.04 -2.50 -27.15
C GLU A 170 13.15 -3.53 -26.90
N GLU A 171 13.89 -3.42 -25.80
CA GLU A 171 14.95 -4.35 -25.44
C GLU A 171 14.41 -5.77 -25.22
N CYS A 172 13.30 -5.91 -24.48
CA CYS A 172 12.63 -7.19 -24.29
C CYS A 172 12.13 -7.75 -25.63
N GLY A 173 11.49 -6.92 -26.46
CA GLY A 173 11.02 -7.32 -27.78
C GLY A 173 12.16 -7.81 -28.68
N ARG A 174 13.32 -7.15 -28.66
CA ARG A 174 14.51 -7.58 -29.42
C ARG A 174 15.03 -8.94 -28.99
N LEU A 175 15.03 -9.25 -27.69
CA LEU A 175 15.44 -10.57 -27.18
C LEU A 175 14.45 -11.66 -27.60
N ILE A 176 13.15 -11.36 -27.59
CA ILE A 176 12.11 -12.26 -28.12
C ILE A 176 12.34 -12.54 -29.60
N LEU A 177 12.54 -11.49 -30.41
CA LEU A 177 12.81 -11.58 -31.84
C LEU A 177 14.04 -12.45 -32.14
N ASP A 178 15.17 -12.16 -31.48
CA ASP A 178 16.40 -12.93 -31.67
C ASP A 178 16.22 -14.42 -31.32
N THR A 179 15.46 -14.71 -30.27
CA THR A 179 15.13 -16.10 -29.87
C THR A 179 14.34 -16.82 -30.98
N VAL A 180 13.25 -16.22 -31.46
CA VAL A 180 12.40 -16.87 -32.47
C VAL A 180 13.08 -16.93 -33.85
N SER A 181 13.92 -15.95 -34.19
CA SER A 181 14.71 -15.96 -35.43
C SER A 181 15.72 -17.10 -35.46
N ARG A 182 16.23 -17.54 -34.31
CA ARG A 182 17.12 -18.71 -34.19
C ARG A 182 16.37 -20.05 -34.15
N GLY A 183 15.03 -20.02 -34.13
CA GLY A 183 14.18 -21.20 -34.04
C GLY A 183 14.07 -21.77 -32.62
N ASN A 184 14.55 -21.05 -31.61
CA ASN A 184 14.40 -21.39 -30.20
C ASN A 184 12.98 -21.07 -29.71
N LYS A 185 12.58 -21.68 -28.60
CA LYS A 185 11.22 -21.54 -28.05
C LYS A 185 11.14 -20.56 -26.88
N ILE A 186 9.94 -20.06 -26.67
CA ILE A 186 9.59 -19.19 -25.55
C ILE A 186 8.80 -20.00 -24.52
N LEU A 187 9.26 -20.01 -23.28
CA LEU A 187 8.51 -20.51 -22.13
C LEU A 187 7.96 -19.32 -21.34
N ILE A 188 6.74 -19.42 -20.82
CA ILE A 188 6.09 -18.30 -20.13
C ILE A 188 5.47 -18.78 -18.83
N CYS A 189 5.71 -18.06 -17.74
CA CYS A 189 5.16 -18.41 -16.43
C CYS A 189 4.71 -17.18 -15.62
N GLY A 190 3.69 -17.38 -14.79
CA GLY A 190 3.12 -16.35 -13.94
C GLY A 190 2.00 -16.92 -13.07
N ASN A 191 1.51 -16.14 -12.10
CA ASN A 191 0.46 -16.57 -11.16
C ASN A 191 -0.81 -15.72 -11.32
N GLY A 192 -1.99 -16.31 -11.11
CA GLY A 192 -3.27 -15.58 -11.14
C GLY A 192 -3.51 -14.91 -12.49
N GLY A 193 -3.77 -13.59 -12.50
CA GLY A 193 -3.91 -12.84 -13.76
C GLY A 193 -2.69 -12.98 -14.68
N SER A 194 -1.48 -13.03 -14.10
CA SER A 194 -0.26 -13.26 -14.88
C SER A 194 -0.15 -14.68 -15.46
N ALA A 195 -0.90 -15.65 -14.93
CA ALA A 195 -1.03 -16.97 -15.55
C ALA A 195 -1.95 -16.93 -16.78
N ALA A 196 -2.96 -16.05 -16.76
CA ALA A 196 -3.82 -15.77 -17.90
C ALA A 196 -3.03 -15.04 -19.00
N ASP A 197 -2.24 -14.02 -18.64
CA ASP A 197 -1.32 -13.35 -19.56
C ASP A 197 -0.34 -14.37 -20.17
N ALA A 198 0.23 -15.28 -19.37
CA ALA A 198 1.16 -16.29 -19.87
C ALA A 198 0.58 -17.15 -21.00
N GLN A 199 -0.65 -17.67 -20.83
CA GLN A 199 -1.30 -18.45 -21.87
C GLN A 199 -1.82 -17.61 -23.04
N HIS A 200 -2.21 -16.36 -22.81
CA HIS A 200 -2.60 -15.43 -23.87
C HIS A 200 -1.41 -15.22 -24.80
N ILE A 201 -0.26 -14.82 -24.25
CA ILE A 201 0.96 -14.59 -25.02
C ILE A 201 1.35 -15.87 -25.77
N ALA A 202 1.40 -17.03 -25.10
CA ALA A 202 1.72 -18.29 -25.78
C ALA A 202 0.80 -18.57 -26.99
N ALA A 203 -0.51 -18.29 -26.86
CA ALA A 203 -1.47 -18.50 -27.93
C ALA A 203 -1.23 -17.56 -29.13
N GLU A 204 -0.91 -16.28 -28.89
CA GLU A 204 -0.61 -15.31 -29.97
C GLU A 204 0.66 -15.69 -30.75
N PHE A 205 1.68 -16.22 -30.09
CA PHE A 205 2.89 -16.72 -30.77
C PHE A 205 2.63 -18.00 -31.58
N VAL A 206 1.93 -18.98 -30.99
CA VAL A 206 1.64 -20.27 -31.65
C VAL A 206 0.66 -20.10 -32.82
N GLY A 207 -0.36 -19.27 -32.64
CA GLY A 207 -1.29 -18.89 -33.69
C GLY A 207 -0.73 -17.73 -34.51
N ARG A 208 -1.47 -16.62 -34.46
CA ARG A 208 -1.14 -15.34 -35.10
C ARG A 208 -1.74 -14.22 -34.26
N TYR A 209 -1.14 -13.03 -34.33
CA TYR A 209 -1.69 -11.83 -33.69
C TYR A 209 -2.57 -11.06 -34.69
N GLU A 210 -2.00 -10.28 -35.59
CA GLU A 210 -2.76 -9.50 -36.58
C GLU A 210 -2.47 -9.93 -38.02
N THR A 211 -1.23 -10.30 -38.31
CA THR A 211 -0.79 -10.69 -39.66
C THR A 211 -0.69 -12.20 -39.81
N GLU A 212 -0.92 -12.69 -41.03
CA GLU A 212 -0.68 -14.11 -41.31
C GLU A 212 0.82 -14.36 -41.39
N ARG A 213 1.31 -15.27 -40.56
CA ARG A 213 2.72 -15.69 -40.50
C ARG A 213 2.81 -17.14 -40.06
N ARG A 214 4.02 -17.71 -40.14
CA ARG A 214 4.30 -19.02 -39.56
C ARG A 214 4.05 -19.03 -38.04
N ALA A 215 3.65 -20.19 -37.52
CA ALA A 215 3.55 -20.46 -36.09
C ALA A 215 4.92 -20.34 -35.41
N LEU A 216 4.96 -19.76 -34.21
CA LEU A 216 6.18 -19.62 -33.42
C LEU A 216 6.11 -20.49 -32.16
N PRO A 217 7.22 -21.14 -31.77
CA PRO A 217 7.21 -22.08 -30.66
C PRO A 217 7.13 -21.34 -29.32
N ALA A 218 5.95 -21.35 -28.69
CA ALA A 218 5.74 -20.80 -27.35
C ALA A 218 4.92 -21.75 -26.47
N ILE A 219 5.24 -21.84 -25.18
CA ILE A 219 4.57 -22.72 -24.22
C ILE A 219 4.33 -21.96 -22.92
N ALA A 220 3.05 -21.87 -22.52
CA ALA A 220 2.68 -21.40 -21.19
C ALA A 220 2.78 -22.54 -20.18
N LEU A 221 3.58 -22.36 -19.14
CA LEU A 221 3.82 -23.36 -18.07
C LEU A 221 2.69 -23.39 -17.04
N THR A 222 1.56 -22.76 -17.35
CA THR A 222 0.44 -22.47 -16.44
C THR A 222 -0.84 -23.25 -16.77
N THR A 223 -0.82 -24.09 -17.81
CA THR A 223 -2.03 -24.67 -18.41
C THR A 223 -2.20 -26.16 -18.11
N ASP A 224 -1.11 -26.93 -18.01
CA ASP A 224 -1.19 -28.35 -17.63
C ASP A 224 -1.49 -28.49 -16.14
N THR A 225 -2.77 -28.59 -15.83
CA THR A 225 -3.25 -28.72 -14.44
C THR A 225 -2.78 -30.01 -13.78
N SER A 226 -2.53 -31.08 -14.54
CA SER A 226 -1.98 -32.32 -14.00
C SER A 226 -0.54 -32.11 -13.53
N ALA A 227 0.29 -31.47 -14.35
CA ALA A 227 1.65 -31.10 -13.97
C ALA A 227 1.66 -30.13 -12.77
N LEU A 228 0.87 -29.05 -12.82
CA LEU A 228 0.83 -28.06 -11.75
C LEU A 228 0.42 -28.66 -10.40
N THR A 229 -0.66 -29.44 -10.38
CA THR A 229 -1.19 -30.00 -9.14
C THR A 229 -0.32 -31.13 -8.59
N ALA A 230 0.21 -32.01 -9.45
CA ALA A 230 1.15 -33.06 -9.03
C ALA A 230 2.44 -32.45 -8.46
N LEU A 231 3.04 -31.48 -9.16
CA LEU A 231 4.29 -30.85 -8.70
C LEU A 231 4.10 -30.05 -7.41
N ALA A 232 2.96 -29.37 -7.26
CA ALA A 232 2.63 -28.65 -6.03
C ALA A 232 2.45 -29.59 -4.85
N ASN A 233 1.77 -30.72 -5.06
CA ASN A 233 1.50 -31.74 -4.04
C ASN A 233 2.75 -32.52 -3.63
N ASP A 234 3.54 -32.97 -4.60
CA ASP A 234 4.63 -33.93 -4.39
C ASP A 234 5.96 -33.24 -4.03
N TYR A 235 6.14 -31.98 -4.43
CA TYR A 235 7.37 -31.23 -4.16
C TYR A 235 7.10 -29.96 -3.36
N SER A 236 6.47 -28.97 -3.99
CA SER A 236 6.06 -27.69 -3.39
C SER A 236 5.48 -26.79 -4.48
N PHE A 237 4.59 -25.88 -4.11
CA PHE A 237 4.09 -24.86 -5.03
C PHE A 237 5.23 -23.97 -5.59
N GLU A 238 6.32 -23.81 -4.84
CA GLU A 238 7.52 -23.06 -5.26
C GLU A 238 8.25 -23.69 -6.46
N ARG A 239 8.09 -24.98 -6.74
CA ARG A 239 8.83 -25.66 -7.83
C ARG A 239 8.01 -25.98 -9.08
N ILE A 240 6.74 -25.58 -9.12
CA ILE A 240 5.81 -25.97 -10.20
C ILE A 240 6.27 -25.51 -11.59
N PHE A 241 6.87 -24.32 -11.71
CA PHE A 241 7.38 -23.81 -12.97
C PHE A 241 8.82 -24.29 -13.22
N ALA A 242 9.66 -24.27 -12.19
CA ALA A 242 11.06 -24.69 -12.30
C ALA A 242 11.21 -26.14 -12.80
N ARG A 243 10.36 -27.08 -12.35
CA ARG A 243 10.40 -28.46 -12.85
C ARG A 243 9.99 -28.59 -14.32
N GLN A 244 9.06 -27.75 -14.77
CA GLN A 244 8.70 -27.71 -16.19
C GLN A 244 9.81 -27.08 -17.03
N VAL A 245 10.45 -26.00 -16.54
CA VAL A 245 11.65 -25.42 -17.17
C VAL A 245 12.77 -26.46 -17.25
N GLU A 246 13.04 -27.19 -16.17
CA GLU A 246 14.06 -28.24 -16.13
C GLU A 246 13.84 -29.31 -17.21
N ALA A 247 12.58 -29.68 -17.45
CA ALA A 247 12.20 -30.72 -18.40
C ALA A 247 12.14 -30.23 -19.85
N LEU A 248 11.68 -29.00 -20.08
CA LEU A 248 11.32 -28.51 -21.41
C LEU A 248 12.38 -27.59 -22.01
N ALA A 249 13.08 -26.80 -21.20
CA ALA A 249 14.01 -25.79 -21.70
C ALA A 249 15.30 -26.40 -22.25
N VAL A 250 15.79 -25.83 -23.34
CA VAL A 250 17.10 -26.11 -23.93
C VAL A 250 17.92 -24.82 -24.05
N ASP A 251 19.22 -24.97 -24.28
CA ASP A 251 20.14 -23.84 -24.47
C ASP A 251 19.67 -22.92 -25.60
N GLY A 252 19.70 -21.62 -25.36
CA GLY A 252 19.23 -20.60 -26.30
C GLY A 252 17.71 -20.31 -26.27
N ASP A 253 16.91 -21.06 -25.52
CA ASP A 253 15.50 -20.71 -25.30
C ASP A 253 15.34 -19.41 -24.48
N LEU A 254 14.12 -18.90 -24.44
CA LEU A 254 13.77 -17.72 -23.64
C LEU A 254 12.68 -18.04 -22.62
N LEU A 255 12.83 -17.53 -21.40
CA LEU A 255 11.78 -17.52 -20.38
C LEU A 255 11.23 -16.09 -20.20
N ILE A 256 9.92 -15.93 -20.36
CA ILE A 256 9.18 -14.74 -19.91
C ILE A 256 8.60 -15.04 -18.52
N ALA A 257 9.10 -14.32 -17.51
CA ALA A 257 8.75 -14.48 -16.10
C ALA A 257 7.89 -13.32 -15.62
N ILE A 258 6.60 -13.57 -15.33
CA ILE A 258 5.61 -12.54 -15.01
C ILE A 258 5.27 -12.58 -13.51
N SER A 259 5.57 -11.51 -12.78
CA SER A 259 5.20 -11.33 -11.38
C SER A 259 5.03 -9.85 -11.06
N THR A 260 3.81 -9.41 -10.79
CA THR A 260 3.54 -7.99 -10.48
C THR A 260 4.31 -7.46 -9.27
N SER A 261 4.60 -8.32 -8.28
CA SER A 261 5.41 -7.96 -7.12
C SER A 261 6.91 -8.18 -7.33
N GLY A 262 7.31 -8.93 -8.35
CA GLY A 262 8.67 -9.44 -8.55
C GLY A 262 9.18 -10.35 -7.43
N ASN A 263 8.28 -10.87 -6.59
CA ASN A 263 8.64 -11.64 -5.38
C ASN A 263 8.02 -13.05 -5.34
N SER A 264 7.26 -13.46 -6.36
CA SER A 264 6.68 -14.80 -6.44
C SER A 264 7.78 -15.88 -6.40
N PRO A 265 7.83 -16.74 -5.35
CA PRO A 265 8.92 -17.71 -5.20
C PRO A 265 9.01 -18.68 -6.39
N ASN A 266 7.87 -19.17 -6.87
CA ASN A 266 7.83 -20.10 -8.00
C ASN A 266 8.30 -19.51 -9.33
N VAL A 267 8.10 -18.21 -9.54
CA VAL A 267 8.65 -17.49 -10.71
C VAL A 267 10.15 -17.30 -10.56
N ILE A 268 10.62 -16.91 -9.37
CA ILE A 268 12.06 -16.72 -9.10
C ILE A 268 12.84 -18.03 -9.29
N VAL A 269 12.33 -19.15 -8.77
CA VAL A 269 12.99 -20.45 -8.92
C VAL A 269 12.97 -20.92 -10.38
N ALA A 270 11.91 -20.60 -11.14
CA ALA A 270 11.88 -20.86 -12.58
C ALA A 270 12.95 -20.07 -13.34
N VAL A 271 13.15 -18.79 -12.99
CA VAL A 271 14.23 -17.96 -13.55
C VAL A 271 15.60 -18.56 -13.25
N MET A 272 15.84 -18.99 -12.01
CA MET A 272 17.11 -19.62 -11.64
C MET A 272 17.38 -20.89 -12.47
N GLU A 273 16.37 -21.71 -12.70
CA GLU A 273 16.50 -22.92 -13.51
C GLU A 273 16.69 -22.60 -15.00
N ALA A 274 15.97 -21.61 -15.55
CA ALA A 274 16.12 -21.18 -16.93
C ALA A 274 17.56 -20.69 -17.21
N ARG A 275 18.13 -19.89 -16.31
CA ARG A 275 19.53 -19.47 -16.43
C ARG A 275 20.50 -20.64 -16.39
N ARG A 276 20.26 -21.65 -15.53
CA ARG A 276 21.08 -22.87 -15.48
C ARG A 276 21.01 -23.68 -16.79
N LYS A 277 19.89 -23.58 -17.52
CA LYS A 277 19.67 -24.23 -18.81
C LYS A 277 20.22 -23.45 -20.01
N GLY A 278 20.80 -22.26 -19.78
CA GLY A 278 21.31 -21.41 -20.85
C GLY A 278 20.22 -20.58 -21.53
N CYS A 279 19.07 -20.39 -20.89
CA CYS A 279 18.01 -19.55 -21.43
C CYS A 279 18.27 -18.07 -21.18
N THR A 280 17.83 -17.24 -22.12
CA THR A 280 17.61 -15.81 -21.89
C THR A 280 16.38 -15.62 -21.01
N VAL A 281 16.38 -14.64 -20.11
CA VAL A 281 15.26 -14.37 -19.20
C VAL A 281 14.78 -12.93 -19.35
N ILE A 282 13.49 -12.77 -19.62
CA ILE A 282 12.77 -11.49 -19.56
C ILE A 282 11.86 -11.48 -18.34
N GLY A 283 11.89 -10.39 -17.56
CA GLY A 283 10.99 -10.17 -16.42
C GLY A 283 9.89 -9.16 -16.73
N MET A 284 8.69 -9.40 -16.22
CA MET A 284 7.60 -8.41 -16.19
C MET A 284 7.12 -8.22 -14.75
N THR A 285 7.25 -7.00 -14.24
CA THR A 285 6.91 -6.66 -12.84
C THR A 285 6.30 -5.25 -12.70
N GLY A 286 5.80 -4.91 -11.52
CA GLY A 286 5.61 -3.52 -11.09
C GLY A 286 6.86 -2.91 -10.44
N SER A 287 6.74 -1.67 -9.97
CA SER A 287 7.88 -0.83 -9.54
C SER A 287 8.67 -1.38 -8.34
N GLY A 288 8.04 -2.23 -7.53
CA GLY A 288 8.68 -2.90 -6.38
C GLY A 288 9.49 -4.15 -6.71
N GLY A 289 9.42 -4.70 -7.93
CA GLY A 289 9.93 -6.03 -8.24
C GLY A 289 11.41 -6.16 -8.57
N LYS A 290 12.24 -5.37 -7.90
CA LYS A 290 13.70 -5.32 -8.12
C LYS A 290 14.37 -6.70 -7.99
N LYS A 291 13.83 -7.59 -7.15
CA LYS A 291 14.36 -8.93 -6.93
C LYS A 291 14.27 -9.80 -8.19
N LEU A 292 13.14 -9.80 -8.89
CA LEU A 292 13.00 -10.50 -10.15
C LEU A 292 13.84 -9.81 -11.23
N ALA A 293 13.76 -8.48 -11.32
CA ALA A 293 14.49 -7.69 -12.30
C ALA A 293 16.01 -7.94 -12.26
N SER A 294 16.60 -8.07 -11.07
CA SER A 294 18.05 -8.32 -10.93
C SER A 294 18.50 -9.73 -11.35
N LEU A 295 17.56 -10.62 -11.67
CA LEU A 295 17.82 -11.98 -12.15
C LEU A 295 17.56 -12.13 -13.66
N CYS A 296 16.95 -11.13 -14.29
CA CYS A 296 16.60 -11.15 -15.71
C CYS A 296 17.71 -10.48 -16.55
N ASP A 297 17.78 -10.85 -17.83
CA ASP A 297 18.66 -10.19 -18.80
C ASP A 297 18.05 -8.87 -19.29
N ALA A 298 16.72 -8.79 -19.35
CA ALA A 298 15.96 -7.55 -19.49
C ALA A 298 14.67 -7.60 -18.64
N CYS A 299 14.17 -6.46 -18.18
CA CYS A 299 12.97 -6.44 -17.36
C CYS A 299 12.10 -5.20 -17.60
N LEU A 300 10.82 -5.42 -17.88
CA LEU A 300 9.79 -4.39 -17.81
C LEU A 300 9.36 -4.17 -16.35
N MET A 301 9.73 -3.02 -15.79
CA MET A 301 9.28 -2.57 -14.48
C MET A 301 8.19 -1.50 -14.62
N VAL A 302 6.92 -1.92 -14.64
CA VAL A 302 5.79 -0.99 -14.77
C VAL A 302 5.80 0.01 -13.61
N PRO A 303 5.69 1.33 -13.85
CA PRO A 303 5.75 2.38 -12.83
C PRO A 303 4.44 2.46 -12.02
N SER A 304 4.06 1.35 -11.39
CA SER A 304 2.89 1.23 -10.53
C SER A 304 3.14 0.19 -9.44
N GLN A 305 2.49 0.38 -8.29
CA GLN A 305 2.40 -0.61 -7.21
C GLN A 305 1.05 -1.35 -7.20
N ARG A 306 0.08 -0.93 -8.03
CA ARG A 306 -1.27 -1.51 -8.06
C ARG A 306 -1.31 -2.67 -9.05
N THR A 307 -1.49 -3.89 -8.56
CA THR A 307 -1.52 -5.14 -9.35
C THR A 307 -2.39 -5.05 -10.61
N ALA A 308 -3.59 -4.46 -10.51
CA ALA A 308 -4.49 -4.32 -11.67
C ALA A 308 -3.90 -3.45 -12.79
N ARG A 309 -3.27 -2.32 -12.45
CA ARG A 309 -2.62 -1.44 -13.44
C ARG A 309 -1.37 -2.08 -14.03
N ILE A 310 -0.63 -2.83 -13.20
CA ILE A 310 0.53 -3.59 -13.65
C ILE A 310 0.11 -4.65 -14.67
N GLN A 311 -0.97 -5.39 -14.41
CA GLN A 311 -1.50 -6.41 -15.33
C GLN A 311 -2.00 -5.80 -16.65
N GLU A 312 -2.69 -4.66 -16.60
CA GLU A 312 -3.10 -3.94 -17.81
C GLU A 312 -1.91 -3.51 -18.67
N ALA A 313 -0.84 -3.00 -18.05
CA ALA A 313 0.38 -2.67 -18.77
C ALA A 313 1.09 -3.93 -19.29
N HIS A 314 1.10 -5.03 -18.53
CA HIS A 314 1.71 -6.29 -18.96
C HIS A 314 1.05 -6.82 -20.24
N ILE A 315 -0.28 -6.91 -20.30
CA ILE A 315 -0.94 -7.41 -21.50
C ILE A 315 -0.74 -6.48 -22.69
N THR A 316 -0.81 -5.14 -22.51
CA THR A 316 -0.56 -4.21 -23.61
C THR A 316 0.86 -4.30 -24.13
N VAL A 317 1.86 -4.38 -23.25
CA VAL A 317 3.25 -4.57 -23.70
C VAL A 317 3.45 -5.90 -24.40
N ALA A 318 2.78 -6.95 -23.94
CA ALA A 318 2.86 -8.24 -24.62
C ALA A 318 2.24 -8.20 -26.03
N HIS A 319 1.16 -7.42 -26.24
CA HIS A 319 0.63 -7.13 -27.58
C HIS A 319 1.64 -6.36 -28.43
N ILE A 320 2.31 -5.34 -27.87
CA ILE A 320 3.40 -4.63 -28.58
C ILE A 320 4.51 -5.61 -29.01
N TRP A 321 4.90 -6.56 -28.16
CA TRP A 321 5.89 -7.58 -28.55
C TRP A 321 5.37 -8.52 -29.66
N CYS A 322 4.07 -8.84 -29.65
CA CYS A 322 3.46 -9.59 -30.75
C CYS A 322 3.47 -8.78 -32.05
N GLU A 323 3.18 -7.48 -32.00
CA GLU A 323 3.28 -6.56 -33.16
C GLU A 323 4.71 -6.52 -33.71
N MET A 324 5.70 -6.36 -32.84
CA MET A 324 7.12 -6.34 -33.23
C MET A 324 7.53 -7.65 -33.92
N VAL A 325 7.03 -8.79 -33.43
CA VAL A 325 7.27 -10.12 -34.01
C VAL A 325 6.59 -10.28 -35.36
N ASP A 326 5.34 -9.86 -35.48
CA ASP A 326 4.58 -9.88 -36.73
C ASP A 326 5.27 -9.05 -37.81
N ASP A 327 5.80 -7.86 -37.49
CA ASP A 327 6.48 -6.99 -38.45
C ASP A 327 7.78 -7.59 -39.02
N LEU A 328 8.52 -8.38 -38.23
CA LEU A 328 9.78 -8.98 -38.68
C LEU A 328 9.58 -10.31 -39.43
N VAL A 329 8.53 -11.06 -39.10
CA VAL A 329 8.28 -12.41 -39.63
C VAL A 329 7.34 -12.39 -40.83
N ARG A 330 7.00 -11.21 -41.38
CA ARG A 330 6.28 -11.09 -42.66
C ARG A 330 7.10 -11.77 -43.77
N GLU A 331 6.54 -12.82 -44.36
CA GLU A 331 7.05 -13.45 -45.59
C GLU A 331 6.83 -12.55 -46.81
#